data_AF-A0A535XMR4-F1
#
_entry.id   AF-A0A535XMR4-F1
#
_cell.length_a   1.000
_cell.length_b   1.000
_cell.length_c   1.000
_cell.angle_alpha   90.00
_cell.angle_beta   90.00
_cell.angle_gamma   90.00
#
_symmetry.space_group_name_H-M   'P 1'
#
loop_
_entity.id
_entity.type
_entity.pdbx_description
1 polymer ?
#
loop_
_entity_poly.entity_id
_entity_poly.type
_entity_poly.pdbx_seq_one_letter_code
_entity_poly.pdbx_strand_id
1 'polypeptide(L)'
;MRTRHPLATGKCSGSGRMRLVKSRVSGEPNASRGRYLSWVRTVGVVLVVSLVIAVSAPAPARASTAELVQQLDGLISSFPGGAGIWIADPTVATPLFAHDPDEQVIAASLYKLGVLAEAERRVDTGDLHYNDAITIQPEDITLDGSFEDAGTQLTLDEALEAMITISDNGSALALWRILGGSNIDATLEKAGIKNFHVAFDDTEDNWATPHAIGTFFTLLAKRQLISGAASDRMLARLERQQINDRLPAQLPPGVVVAHKTGNLTSVTHDAGIIFTKTGPRVVVAMTWDAPDEDAANFISSIGSLVYSANLQPVANARYQVAKTAIPVDVATDTRVSVPITNIGTRAWTSSGAGAVGLIWDLTNGQGALLMRSPKPLPLPALQPQQTQSVAIPIPIPAQPGTYTVTIGLADASGTALAPAGAATATFTLRAHQPYLVTAQVGMPHTLHRSEASLVVVSYSEFASNTDRPLLMSWRLVDPRTNRTVQQGSSPVGTFKPGVTGTFFVPFVAPSILGTYKLTYELRDGTVSVSEPVTATVEIAGPRTYPDEGVPAPSSELGVVPSPTPRFEFPTITIPKPSIEIPFLHGRSPKPSAAP
;
A
#
# COMPACT_ATOMS: atom_id res chain seq x y z
N MET A 1 -35.93 -15.65 -48.02
CA MET A 1 -37.19 -16.31 -48.46
C MET A 1 -37.69 -17.19 -47.32
N ARG A 2 -38.94 -17.00 -46.90
CA ARG A 2 -39.64 -17.71 -45.81
C ARG A 2 -40.31 -18.97 -46.34
N THR A 3 -40.29 -20.07 -45.57
CA THR A 3 -41.38 -21.07 -45.46
C THR A 3 -41.06 -22.02 -44.29
N ARG A 4 -41.78 -21.97 -43.15
CA ARG A 4 -43.10 -22.53 -42.79
C ARG A 4 -42.98 -23.86 -42.01
N HIS A 5 -43.32 -23.78 -40.71
CA HIS A 5 -43.80 -24.89 -39.88
C HIS A 5 -45.16 -25.43 -40.38
N PRO A 6 -45.55 -26.63 -39.94
CA PRO A 6 -46.74 -26.72 -39.09
C PRO A 6 -46.65 -27.71 -37.90
N LEU A 7 -47.65 -27.58 -37.02
CA LEU A 7 -47.92 -28.22 -35.73
C LEU A 7 -48.43 -29.68 -35.83
N ALA A 8 -48.31 -30.47 -34.74
CA ALA A 8 -49.46 -30.90 -33.90
C ALA A 8 -49.18 -32.09 -32.95
N THR A 9 -49.42 -31.84 -31.65
CA THR A 9 -50.12 -32.64 -30.59
C THR A 9 -49.93 -34.16 -30.37
N GLY A 10 -49.76 -34.54 -29.09
CA GLY A 10 -50.25 -35.82 -28.55
C GLY A 10 -49.66 -36.24 -27.19
N LYS A 11 -50.38 -36.03 -26.08
CA LYS A 11 -50.13 -36.64 -24.75
C LYS A 11 -50.87 -37.98 -24.65
N CYS A 12 -50.28 -39.00 -24.02
CA CYS A 12 -50.80 -39.73 -22.84
C CYS A 12 -50.07 -41.06 -22.52
N SER A 13 -49.59 -41.15 -21.26
CA SER A 13 -49.86 -42.20 -20.26
C SER A 13 -49.53 -43.70 -20.49
N GLY A 14 -48.78 -44.26 -19.52
CA GLY A 14 -49.07 -45.56 -18.87
C GLY A 14 -48.19 -46.73 -19.32
N SER A 15 -47.15 -47.12 -18.57
CA SER A 15 -47.14 -47.96 -17.34
C SER A 15 -47.11 -49.48 -17.61
N GLY A 16 -46.07 -50.13 -17.05
CA GLY A 16 -45.94 -51.59 -16.87
C GLY A 16 -44.53 -51.91 -16.36
N ARG A 17 -44.30 -52.14 -15.05
CA ARG A 17 -44.35 -53.44 -14.32
C ARG A 17 -43.36 -54.46 -14.91
N MET A 18 -42.55 -55.26 -14.19
CA MET A 18 -42.55 -55.80 -12.81
C MET A 18 -41.29 -56.70 -12.73
N ARG A 19 -40.54 -56.86 -11.61
CA ARG A 19 -40.66 -57.94 -10.60
C ARG A 19 -39.47 -57.80 -9.60
N LEU A 20 -39.68 -57.74 -8.28
CA LEU A 20 -39.94 -58.84 -7.29
C LEU A 20 -38.70 -59.73 -7.05
N VAL A 21 -38.26 -60.16 -5.85
CA VAL A 21 -38.72 -60.15 -4.42
C VAL A 21 -37.74 -61.13 -3.68
N LYS A 22 -37.18 -60.96 -2.47
CA LYS A 22 -37.63 -61.28 -1.06
C LYS A 22 -36.30 -61.56 -0.28
N SER A 23 -35.96 -61.09 0.93
CA SER A 23 -36.54 -61.32 2.30
C SER A 23 -36.65 -62.82 2.65
N ARG A 24 -36.21 -63.41 3.78
CA ARG A 24 -35.82 -62.99 5.15
C ARG A 24 -35.33 -64.24 5.97
N VAL A 25 -34.47 -64.03 7.01
CA VAL A 25 -34.50 -64.63 8.39
C VAL A 25 -34.19 -66.16 8.55
N SER A 26 -33.52 -66.77 9.54
CA SER A 26 -33.15 -66.52 10.97
C SER A 26 -32.04 -67.51 11.42
N GLY A 27 -31.29 -67.20 12.50
CA GLY A 27 -30.60 -68.20 13.34
C GLY A 27 -29.51 -67.64 14.28
N GLU A 28 -29.82 -67.48 15.57
CA GLU A 28 -28.92 -67.17 16.72
C GLU A 28 -28.25 -68.45 17.30
N PRO A 29 -27.40 -68.47 18.38
CA PRO A 29 -26.69 -67.40 19.12
C PRO A 29 -25.21 -67.74 19.53
N ASN A 30 -24.41 -66.76 20.02
CA ASN A 30 -23.81 -66.73 21.38
C ASN A 30 -22.67 -65.70 21.58
N ALA A 31 -22.87 -64.87 22.63
CA ALA A 31 -21.93 -64.28 23.61
C ALA A 31 -20.55 -63.76 23.14
N SER A 32 -20.18 -62.48 23.34
CA SER A 32 -19.91 -61.90 24.65
C SER A 32 -19.38 -60.45 24.55
N ARG A 33 -19.87 -59.60 25.47
CA ARG A 33 -19.20 -58.48 26.20
C ARG A 33 -18.29 -57.50 25.42
N GLY A 34 -18.42 -56.18 25.48
CA GLY A 34 -19.29 -55.26 26.23
C GLY A 34 -19.43 -53.95 25.44
N ARG A 35 -20.62 -53.35 25.44
CA ARG A 35 -21.08 -52.24 26.31
C ARG A 35 -20.27 -50.93 26.18
N TYR A 36 -20.88 -49.76 25.94
CA TYR A 36 -22.26 -49.39 25.62
C TYR A 36 -22.27 -47.94 25.09
N LEU A 37 -23.13 -47.73 24.08
CA LEU A 37 -23.88 -46.58 23.55
C LEU A 37 -23.62 -45.15 24.10
N SER A 38 -23.60 -44.08 23.28
CA SER A 38 -24.48 -43.66 22.16
C SER A 38 -25.84 -43.03 22.59
N TRP A 39 -25.92 -41.69 22.36
CA TRP A 39 -26.98 -40.98 21.62
C TRP A 39 -28.30 -40.45 22.27
N VAL A 40 -28.60 -39.20 21.83
CA VAL A 40 -29.88 -38.48 21.58
C VAL A 40 -30.63 -37.81 22.76
N ARG A 41 -30.79 -36.48 22.68
CA ARG A 41 -32.07 -35.81 22.35
C ARG A 41 -31.96 -34.31 22.11
N THR A 42 -32.89 -33.85 21.31
CA THR A 42 -32.93 -32.63 20.48
C THR A 42 -33.86 -31.57 21.08
N VAL A 43 -33.66 -30.31 20.67
CA VAL A 43 -34.57 -29.15 20.62
C VAL A 43 -34.59 -28.19 21.83
N GLY A 44 -34.14 -26.95 21.55
CA GLY A 44 -34.40 -25.74 22.34
C GLY A 44 -33.95 -24.51 21.56
N VAL A 45 -34.88 -23.90 20.83
CA VAL A 45 -34.71 -22.77 19.91
C VAL A 45 -34.64 -21.44 20.70
N VAL A 46 -33.89 -20.47 20.15
CA VAL A 46 -34.11 -19.00 20.13
C VAL A 46 -32.94 -18.18 20.72
N LEU A 47 -32.53 -17.17 19.94
CA LEU A 47 -31.47 -16.14 20.12
C LEU A 47 -30.06 -16.65 19.77
N VAL A 48 -29.46 -16.27 18.64
CA VAL A 48 -29.35 -14.92 18.09
C VAL A 48 -29.34 -14.99 16.56
N VAL A 49 -30.22 -14.18 15.96
CA VAL A 49 -30.12 -13.56 14.64
C VAL A 49 -28.96 -14.08 13.80
N SER A 50 -29.30 -15.05 12.94
CA SER A 50 -28.57 -15.35 11.73
C SER A 50 -28.21 -14.04 11.06
N LEU A 51 -26.92 -13.77 11.13
CA LEU A 51 -26.13 -12.75 10.49
C LEU A 51 -26.46 -12.68 8.98
N VAL A 52 -27.54 -11.98 8.64
CA VAL A 52 -27.76 -11.41 7.31
C VAL A 52 -27.50 -9.92 7.42
N ILE A 53 -26.26 -9.58 7.77
CA ILE A 53 -25.64 -8.40 7.18
C ILE A 53 -24.64 -8.98 6.20
N ALA A 54 -25.04 -8.93 4.94
CA ALA A 54 -24.14 -9.00 3.82
C ALA A 54 -23.07 -7.91 4.02
N VAL A 55 -21.95 -8.29 4.63
CA VAL A 55 -20.75 -7.47 4.61
C VAL A 55 -20.19 -7.62 3.21
N SER A 56 -20.57 -6.70 2.34
CA SER A 56 -19.90 -6.41 1.08
C SER A 56 -18.43 -6.12 1.39
N ALA A 57 -17.58 -7.13 1.23
CA ALA A 57 -16.13 -6.97 1.35
C ALA A 57 -15.54 -6.68 -0.03
N PRO A 58 -14.66 -5.67 -0.18
CA PRO A 58 -13.58 -5.74 -1.15
C PRO A 58 -12.33 -6.32 -0.48
N ALA A 59 -11.72 -7.28 -1.18
CA ALA A 59 -10.66 -8.18 -0.73
C ALA A 59 -9.27 -7.70 -1.20
N PRO A 60 -8.18 -7.64 -0.39
CA PRO A 60 -7.04 -6.78 -0.73
C PRO A 60 -5.99 -7.40 -1.66
N ALA A 61 -5.86 -8.73 -1.73
CA ALA A 61 -4.89 -9.43 -2.58
C ALA A 61 -5.40 -9.74 -3.98
N ARG A 62 -6.70 -10.01 -4.04
CA ARG A 62 -7.41 -9.95 -5.30
C ARG A 62 -7.50 -8.50 -5.75
N ALA A 63 -7.79 -7.51 -4.90
CA ALA A 63 -8.05 -6.13 -5.35
C ALA A 63 -6.98 -5.48 -6.24
N SER A 64 -5.67 -5.61 -6.06
CA SER A 64 -4.69 -4.92 -6.93
C SER A 64 -4.40 -5.63 -8.25
N THR A 65 -4.28 -6.97 -8.22
CA THR A 65 -4.31 -7.76 -9.46
C THR A 65 -5.69 -7.70 -10.10
N ALA A 66 -6.78 -7.58 -9.33
CA ALA A 66 -8.14 -7.41 -9.80
C ALA A 66 -8.41 -6.00 -10.29
N GLU A 67 -7.72 -4.97 -9.79
CA GLU A 67 -7.74 -3.61 -10.31
C GLU A 67 -6.97 -3.58 -11.63
N LEU A 68 -5.79 -4.21 -11.69
CA LEU A 68 -5.07 -4.43 -12.94
C LEU A 68 -5.93 -5.23 -13.93
N VAL A 69 -6.50 -6.37 -13.52
CA VAL A 69 -7.41 -7.20 -14.33
C VAL A 69 -8.62 -6.39 -14.75
N GLN A 70 -9.26 -5.61 -13.87
CA GLN A 70 -10.42 -4.79 -14.19
C GLN A 70 -10.07 -3.67 -15.17
N GLN A 71 -8.91 -3.03 -15.01
CA GLN A 71 -8.42 -2.00 -15.93
C GLN A 71 -8.08 -2.60 -17.29
N LEU A 72 -7.46 -3.78 -17.32
CA LEU A 72 -7.16 -4.52 -18.55
C LEU A 72 -8.44 -5.02 -19.22
N ASP A 73 -9.37 -5.62 -18.49
CA ASP A 73 -10.69 -6.05 -18.98
C ASP A 73 -11.46 -4.86 -19.56
N GLY A 74 -11.43 -3.71 -18.88
CA GLY A 74 -12.03 -2.47 -19.37
C GLY A 74 -11.38 -2.01 -20.68
N LEU A 75 -10.05 -1.99 -20.73
CA LEU A 75 -9.29 -1.61 -21.92
C LEU A 75 -9.59 -2.55 -23.10
N ILE A 76 -9.58 -3.87 -22.88
CA ILE A 76 -9.93 -4.91 -23.86
C ILE A 76 -11.36 -4.72 -24.37
N SER A 77 -12.32 -4.50 -23.47
CA SER A 77 -13.73 -4.32 -23.87
C SER A 77 -13.98 -3.09 -24.75
N SER A 78 -13.08 -2.09 -24.68
CA SER A 78 -13.13 -0.88 -25.49
C SER A 78 -12.30 -0.96 -26.77
N PHE A 79 -11.50 -2.02 -26.94
CA PHE A 79 -10.64 -2.20 -28.09
C PHE A 79 -11.48 -2.64 -29.31
N PRO A 80 -11.35 -1.99 -30.48
CA PRO A 80 -12.23 -2.26 -31.63
C PRO A 80 -11.95 -3.58 -32.35
N GLY A 81 -10.82 -4.25 -32.08
CA GLY A 81 -10.43 -5.53 -32.70
C GLY A 81 -10.31 -6.67 -31.69
N GLY A 82 -9.71 -7.78 -32.13
CA GLY A 82 -9.38 -8.90 -31.26
C GLY A 82 -8.01 -8.73 -30.60
N ALA A 83 -7.87 -9.24 -29.38
CA ALA A 83 -6.63 -9.13 -28.62
C ALA A 83 -6.32 -10.42 -27.85
N GLY A 84 -5.08 -10.86 -27.89
CA GLY A 84 -4.52 -11.93 -27.09
C GLY A 84 -3.44 -11.35 -26.17
N ILE A 85 -3.59 -11.53 -24.86
CA ILE A 85 -2.74 -10.91 -23.85
C ILE A 85 -2.20 -11.96 -22.88
N TRP A 86 -0.92 -11.86 -22.57
CA TRP A 86 -0.27 -12.62 -21.51
C TRP A 86 0.64 -11.72 -20.68
N ILE A 87 0.38 -11.64 -19.38
CA ILE A 87 1.21 -10.87 -18.44
C ILE A 87 1.68 -11.79 -17.32
N ALA A 88 2.99 -11.86 -17.09
CA ALA A 88 3.58 -12.73 -16.08
C ALA A 88 4.69 -12.05 -15.26
N ASP A 89 4.81 -12.47 -14.02
CA ASP A 89 6.03 -12.32 -13.22
C ASP A 89 6.84 -13.61 -13.36
N PRO A 90 8.08 -13.58 -13.86
CA PRO A 90 8.90 -14.78 -14.01
C PRO A 90 9.08 -15.57 -12.70
N THR A 91 8.96 -14.93 -11.53
CA THR A 91 9.12 -15.58 -10.23
C THR A 91 7.87 -16.33 -9.75
N VAL A 92 6.74 -16.18 -10.44
CA VAL A 92 5.45 -16.80 -10.09
C VAL A 92 5.06 -17.84 -11.14
N ALA A 93 4.41 -18.92 -10.71
CA ALA A 93 4.06 -20.03 -11.61
C ALA A 93 2.85 -19.74 -12.51
N THR A 94 1.93 -18.88 -12.08
CA THR A 94 0.71 -18.52 -12.82
C THR A 94 0.84 -17.11 -13.41
N PRO A 95 0.28 -16.85 -14.60
CA PRO A 95 0.23 -15.49 -15.15
C PRO A 95 -0.53 -14.55 -14.20
N LEU A 96 -0.14 -13.28 -14.22
CA LEU A 96 -0.83 -12.20 -13.51
C LEU A 96 -2.15 -11.84 -14.20
N PHE A 97 -2.18 -11.93 -15.53
CA PHE A 97 -3.35 -11.71 -16.37
C PHE A 97 -3.21 -12.50 -17.68
N ALA A 98 -4.33 -13.00 -18.20
CA ALA A 98 -4.40 -13.67 -19.49
C ALA A 98 -5.77 -13.40 -20.12
N HIS A 99 -5.77 -13.07 -21.41
CA HIS A 99 -6.96 -12.94 -22.24
C HIS A 99 -6.67 -13.61 -23.59
N ASP A 100 -7.54 -14.53 -24.01
CA ASP A 100 -7.36 -15.39 -25.18
C ASP A 100 -5.90 -15.93 -25.34
N PRO A 101 -5.32 -16.51 -24.28
CA PRO A 101 -3.88 -16.79 -24.22
C PRO A 101 -3.43 -17.89 -25.19
N ASP A 102 -4.36 -18.74 -25.62
CA ASP A 102 -4.11 -19.87 -26.52
C ASP A 102 -4.69 -19.64 -27.93
N GLU A 103 -5.17 -18.42 -28.23
CA GLU A 103 -5.61 -18.05 -29.57
C GLU A 103 -4.43 -18.08 -30.53
N GLN A 104 -4.59 -18.72 -31.69
CA GLN A 104 -3.58 -18.75 -32.73
C GLN A 104 -3.68 -17.49 -33.56
N VAL A 105 -2.65 -16.65 -33.48
CA VAL A 105 -2.61 -15.36 -34.18
C VAL A 105 -1.43 -15.37 -35.14
N ILE A 106 -1.61 -14.79 -36.34
CA ILE A 106 -0.50 -14.53 -37.26
C ILE A 106 0.56 -13.73 -36.49
N ALA A 107 1.77 -14.28 -36.38
CA ALA A 107 2.80 -13.75 -35.49
C ALA A 107 3.37 -12.42 -36.00
N ALA A 108 3.16 -12.08 -37.27
CA ALA A 108 3.89 -11.01 -37.95
C ALA A 108 5.39 -11.12 -37.62
N SER A 109 6.11 -10.00 -37.49
CA SER A 109 7.55 -10.02 -37.15
C SER A 109 7.92 -10.60 -35.76
N LEU A 110 6.97 -11.10 -34.95
CA LEU A 110 7.32 -11.84 -33.73
C LEU A 110 7.99 -13.20 -34.04
N TYR A 111 7.78 -13.79 -35.24
CA TYR A 111 8.47 -15.04 -35.63
C TYR A 111 9.99 -14.93 -35.58
N LYS A 112 10.53 -13.72 -35.74
CA LYS A 112 11.96 -13.39 -35.64
C LYS A 112 12.54 -13.73 -34.26
N LEU A 113 11.71 -13.87 -33.22
CA LEU A 113 12.13 -14.40 -31.91
C LEU A 113 12.55 -15.87 -32.01
N GLY A 114 11.87 -16.68 -32.81
CA GLY A 114 12.25 -18.07 -33.10
C GLY A 114 13.56 -18.13 -33.90
N VAL A 115 13.68 -17.29 -34.94
CA VAL A 115 14.92 -17.16 -35.73
C VAL A 115 16.11 -16.81 -34.83
N LEU A 116 15.93 -15.83 -33.92
CA LEU A 116 16.93 -15.44 -32.93
C LEU A 116 17.32 -16.61 -32.02
N ALA A 117 16.35 -17.36 -31.50
CA ALA A 117 16.63 -18.47 -30.60
C ALA A 117 17.41 -19.61 -31.28
N GLU A 118 17.09 -19.94 -32.54
CA GLU A 118 17.84 -20.96 -33.28
C GLU A 118 19.24 -20.50 -33.67
N ALA A 119 19.40 -19.24 -34.10
CA ALA A 119 20.72 -18.67 -34.36
C ALA A 119 21.60 -18.72 -33.11
N GLU A 120 21.06 -18.25 -31.98
CA GLU A 120 21.77 -18.23 -30.70
C GLU A 120 22.03 -19.64 -30.17
N ARG A 121 21.16 -20.61 -30.44
CA ARG A 121 21.43 -22.02 -30.14
C ARG A 121 22.61 -22.55 -30.94
N ARG A 122 22.69 -22.26 -32.25
CA ARG A 122 23.82 -22.66 -33.10
C ARG A 122 25.11 -21.97 -32.71
N VAL A 123 25.05 -20.71 -32.28
CA VAL A 123 26.22 -20.02 -31.71
C VAL A 123 26.66 -20.67 -30.40
N ASP A 124 25.72 -21.00 -29.52
CA ASP A 124 26.00 -21.65 -28.23
C ASP A 124 26.60 -23.05 -28.40
N THR A 125 26.23 -23.77 -29.46
CA THR A 125 26.83 -25.08 -29.83
C THR A 125 28.10 -24.98 -30.67
N GLY A 126 28.46 -23.80 -31.16
CA GLY A 126 29.62 -23.57 -32.03
C GLY A 126 29.41 -23.95 -33.50
N ASP A 127 28.16 -24.20 -33.91
CA ASP A 127 27.79 -24.48 -35.31
C ASP A 127 27.78 -23.20 -36.16
N LEU A 128 27.56 -22.05 -35.54
CA LEU A 128 27.65 -20.72 -36.16
C LEU A 128 28.54 -19.80 -35.32
N HIS A 129 29.15 -18.82 -35.97
CA HIS A 129 29.94 -17.77 -35.35
C HIS A 129 29.41 -16.40 -35.75
N TYR A 130 29.51 -15.42 -34.85
CA TYR A 130 29.01 -14.08 -35.09
C TYR A 130 29.62 -13.37 -36.31
N ASN A 131 30.83 -13.76 -36.71
CA ASN A 131 31.51 -13.21 -37.89
C ASN A 131 31.21 -13.99 -39.18
N ASP A 132 30.37 -15.02 -39.14
CA ASP A 132 29.96 -15.75 -40.33
C ASP A 132 29.21 -14.81 -41.29
N ALA A 133 29.47 -14.93 -42.59
CA ALA A 133 28.87 -14.08 -43.60
C ALA A 133 27.45 -14.53 -43.94
N ILE A 134 26.51 -13.58 -43.88
CA ILE A 134 25.11 -13.70 -44.26
C ILE A 134 24.90 -12.84 -45.51
N THR A 135 24.73 -13.49 -46.65
CA THR A 135 24.40 -12.81 -47.91
C THR A 135 22.89 -12.66 -48.05
N ILE A 136 22.44 -11.43 -48.23
CA ILE A 136 21.05 -11.11 -48.60
C ILE A 136 20.87 -11.45 -50.08
N GLN A 137 20.01 -12.41 -50.38
CA GLN A 137 19.72 -12.84 -51.74
C GLN A 137 18.52 -12.08 -52.33
N PRO A 138 18.35 -12.05 -53.66
CA PRO A 138 17.20 -11.41 -54.29
C PRO A 138 15.84 -11.89 -53.74
N GLU A 139 15.73 -13.18 -53.41
CA GLU A 139 14.53 -13.79 -52.81
C GLU A 139 14.28 -13.39 -51.35
N ASP A 140 15.27 -12.85 -50.64
CA ASP A 140 15.12 -12.39 -49.25
C ASP A 140 14.54 -10.97 -49.19
N ILE A 141 14.47 -10.24 -50.32
CA ILE A 141 14.02 -8.84 -50.36
C ILE A 141 12.50 -8.76 -50.48
N THR A 142 11.89 -8.07 -49.52
CA THR A 142 10.48 -7.68 -49.54
C THR A 142 10.31 -6.22 -49.99
N LEU A 143 9.12 -5.89 -50.52
CA LEU A 143 8.79 -4.52 -50.95
C LEU A 143 8.83 -3.51 -49.79
N ASP A 144 8.58 -3.98 -48.57
CA ASP A 144 8.55 -3.19 -47.34
C ASP A 144 9.48 -3.77 -46.28
N GLY A 145 10.10 -2.90 -45.49
CA GLY A 145 10.88 -3.28 -44.31
C GLY A 145 12.21 -4.00 -44.56
N SER A 146 12.69 -4.07 -45.80
CA SER A 146 14.06 -4.48 -46.14
C SER A 146 14.93 -3.25 -46.34
N PHE A 147 16.04 -3.15 -45.61
CA PHE A 147 16.92 -1.97 -45.60
C PHE A 147 18.24 -2.19 -46.36
N GLU A 148 18.56 -3.43 -46.69
CA GLU A 148 19.76 -3.80 -47.45
C GLU A 148 19.42 -4.23 -48.87
N ASP A 149 20.34 -3.98 -49.80
CA ASP A 149 20.22 -4.43 -51.19
C ASP A 149 20.59 -5.93 -51.34
N ALA A 150 20.04 -6.56 -52.37
CA ALA A 150 20.46 -7.90 -52.75
C ALA A 150 21.97 -7.94 -53.10
N GLY A 151 22.67 -8.92 -52.55
CA GLY A 151 24.12 -9.07 -52.65
C GLY A 151 24.90 -8.46 -51.49
N THR A 152 24.26 -7.67 -50.61
CA THR A 152 24.89 -7.22 -49.36
C THR A 152 25.31 -8.42 -48.51
N GLN A 153 26.53 -8.36 -47.97
CA GLN A 153 27.03 -9.31 -46.99
C GLN A 153 27.09 -8.64 -45.63
N LEU A 154 26.33 -9.18 -44.69
CA LEU A 154 26.39 -8.83 -43.28
C LEU A 154 27.12 -9.93 -42.52
N THR A 155 27.70 -9.62 -41.37
CA THR A 155 28.01 -10.64 -40.37
C THR A 155 26.72 -11.17 -39.73
N LEU A 156 26.75 -12.37 -39.16
CA LEU A 156 25.63 -12.90 -38.36
C LEU A 156 25.24 -11.93 -37.23
N ASP A 157 26.22 -11.27 -36.60
CA ASP A 157 25.98 -10.26 -35.57
C ASP A 157 25.15 -9.08 -36.08
N GLU A 158 25.52 -8.55 -37.24
CA GLU A 158 24.83 -7.42 -37.90
C GLU A 158 23.43 -7.81 -38.37
N ALA A 159 23.28 -9.00 -38.97
CA ALA A 159 21.98 -9.50 -39.43
C ALA A 159 21.02 -9.72 -38.25
N LEU A 160 21.49 -10.30 -37.14
CA LEU A 160 20.69 -10.46 -35.92
C LEU A 160 20.34 -9.12 -35.28
N GLU A 161 21.26 -8.15 -35.29
CA GLU A 161 21.00 -6.80 -34.78
C GLU A 161 19.89 -6.13 -35.61
N ALA A 162 20.05 -6.05 -36.94
CA ALA A 162 19.07 -5.43 -37.83
C ALA A 162 17.69 -6.10 -37.74
N MET A 163 17.66 -7.43 -37.73
CA MET A 163 16.44 -8.23 -37.59
C MET A 163 15.68 -7.91 -36.30
N ILE A 164 16.39 -7.68 -35.19
CA ILE A 164 15.77 -7.45 -33.89
C ILE A 164 15.47 -5.97 -33.67
N THR A 165 16.43 -5.06 -33.87
CA THR A 165 16.32 -3.67 -33.41
C THR A 165 15.50 -2.76 -34.32
N ILE A 166 15.45 -3.06 -35.61
CA ILE A 166 14.66 -2.30 -36.61
C ILE A 166 13.71 -3.20 -37.40
N SER A 167 13.62 -4.48 -37.04
CA SER A 167 12.75 -5.46 -37.68
C SER A 167 13.02 -5.64 -39.17
N ASP A 168 14.27 -5.56 -39.61
CA ASP A 168 14.65 -5.73 -41.02
C ASP A 168 14.16 -7.07 -41.58
N ASN A 169 13.51 -7.05 -42.75
CA ASN A 169 12.92 -8.22 -43.40
C ASN A 169 13.97 -9.00 -44.21
N GLY A 170 14.88 -8.31 -44.91
CA GLY A 170 15.97 -8.94 -45.66
C GLY A 170 16.85 -9.83 -44.79
N SER A 171 17.32 -9.30 -43.66
CA SER A 171 18.10 -10.05 -42.67
C SER A 171 17.30 -11.22 -42.09
N ALA A 172 16.02 -11.01 -41.80
CA ALA A 172 15.17 -12.05 -41.23
C ALA A 172 14.96 -13.23 -42.19
N LEU A 173 14.67 -12.95 -43.46
CA LEU A 173 14.45 -13.97 -44.48
C LEU A 173 15.74 -14.69 -44.86
N ALA A 174 16.87 -13.96 -44.95
CA ALA A 174 18.17 -14.57 -45.16
C ALA A 174 18.54 -15.55 -44.02
N LEU A 175 18.32 -15.14 -42.77
CA LEU A 175 18.53 -16.00 -41.61
C LEU A 175 17.55 -17.18 -41.59
N TRP A 176 16.27 -16.95 -41.86
CA TRP A 176 15.27 -18.02 -41.94
C TRP A 176 15.63 -19.07 -43.01
N ARG A 177 16.07 -18.65 -44.19
CA ARG A 177 16.54 -19.53 -45.28
C ARG A 177 17.76 -20.37 -44.86
N ILE A 178 18.68 -19.81 -44.09
CA ILE A 178 19.89 -20.50 -43.60
C ILE A 178 19.57 -21.48 -42.46
N LEU A 179 18.71 -21.07 -41.55
CA LEU A 179 18.39 -21.84 -40.34
C LEU A 179 17.34 -22.92 -40.63
N GLY A 180 16.35 -22.61 -41.46
CA GLY A 180 15.21 -23.46 -41.82
C GLY A 180 14.12 -23.47 -40.74
N GLY A 181 12.87 -23.24 -41.15
CA GLY A 181 11.70 -23.19 -40.23
C GLY A 181 11.57 -24.42 -39.33
N SER A 182 11.82 -25.62 -39.87
CA SER A 182 11.74 -26.87 -39.08
C SER A 182 12.77 -26.95 -37.95
N ASN A 183 13.97 -26.39 -38.12
CA ASN A 183 14.96 -26.33 -37.06
C ASN A 183 14.60 -25.27 -36.01
N ILE A 184 13.97 -24.17 -36.44
CA ILE A 184 13.48 -23.14 -35.54
C ILE A 184 12.39 -23.71 -34.62
N ASP A 185 11.39 -24.37 -35.18
CA ASP A 185 10.33 -25.05 -34.42
C ASP A 185 10.91 -26.11 -33.48
N ALA A 186 11.84 -26.95 -33.95
CA ALA A 186 12.48 -27.96 -33.11
C ALA A 186 13.22 -27.35 -31.90
N THR A 187 13.83 -26.17 -32.07
CA THR A 187 14.48 -25.44 -30.97
C THR A 187 13.46 -24.88 -29.98
N LEU A 188 12.36 -24.30 -30.46
CA LEU A 188 11.26 -23.82 -29.62
C LEU A 188 10.64 -24.98 -28.82
N GLU A 189 10.34 -26.10 -29.48
CA GLU A 189 9.77 -27.29 -28.83
C GLU A 189 10.71 -27.86 -27.76
N LYS A 190 12.02 -27.94 -28.05
CA LYS A 190 13.03 -28.41 -27.09
C LYS A 190 13.14 -27.52 -25.86
N ALA A 191 12.92 -26.21 -26.01
CA ALA A 191 12.83 -25.26 -24.91
C ALA A 191 11.48 -25.34 -24.15
N GLY A 192 10.54 -26.19 -24.60
CA GLY A 192 9.22 -26.34 -24.02
C GLY A 192 8.21 -25.30 -24.49
N ILE A 193 8.52 -24.52 -25.52
CA ILE A 193 7.64 -23.52 -26.11
C ILE A 193 6.84 -24.20 -27.23
N LYS A 194 5.59 -24.50 -26.93
CA LYS A 194 4.64 -25.07 -27.89
C LYS A 194 3.76 -23.96 -28.46
N ASN A 195 3.10 -24.22 -29.59
CA ASN A 195 2.18 -23.28 -30.23
C ASN A 195 2.87 -21.97 -30.67
N PHE A 196 4.10 -22.09 -31.14
CA PHE A 196 4.85 -21.05 -31.82
C PHE A 196 5.49 -21.69 -33.04
N HIS A 197 4.95 -21.38 -34.22
CA HIS A 197 5.31 -21.99 -35.50
C HIS A 197 5.91 -20.95 -36.43
N VAL A 198 7.08 -21.29 -36.96
CA VAL A 198 7.73 -20.54 -38.03
C VAL A 198 7.59 -21.33 -39.33
N ALA A 199 7.03 -20.68 -40.34
CA ALA A 199 6.70 -21.27 -41.64
C ALA A 199 7.88 -22.04 -42.24
N PHE A 200 7.61 -23.18 -42.89
CA PHE A 200 8.68 -23.99 -43.49
C PHE A 200 9.02 -23.56 -44.91
N ASP A 201 8.05 -22.98 -45.60
CA ASP A 201 8.17 -22.34 -46.91
C ASP A 201 7.24 -21.12 -47.00
N ASP A 202 7.16 -20.50 -48.17
CA ASP A 202 6.36 -19.30 -48.43
C ASP A 202 4.85 -19.57 -48.58
N THR A 203 4.41 -20.82 -48.43
CA THR A 203 2.99 -21.20 -48.52
C THR A 203 2.27 -21.24 -47.17
N GLU A 204 3.01 -21.08 -46.07
CA GLU A 204 2.51 -21.15 -44.70
C GLU A 204 2.65 -19.80 -43.97
N ASP A 205 1.68 -19.51 -43.10
CA ASP A 205 1.76 -18.34 -42.23
C ASP A 205 2.56 -18.65 -40.96
N ASN A 206 3.39 -17.69 -40.54
CA ASN A 206 3.97 -17.70 -39.20
C ASN A 206 2.89 -17.39 -38.17
N TRP A 207 2.74 -18.23 -37.14
CA TRP A 207 1.73 -18.02 -36.10
C TRP A 207 2.24 -18.37 -34.71
N ALA A 208 1.65 -17.75 -33.70
CA ALA A 208 1.95 -18.05 -32.30
C ALA A 208 0.73 -17.76 -31.42
N THR A 209 0.73 -18.33 -30.22
CA THR A 209 -0.20 -17.91 -29.17
C THR A 209 0.45 -16.91 -28.22
N PRO A 210 -0.31 -16.00 -27.59
CA PRO A 210 0.21 -15.09 -26.57
C PRO A 210 0.95 -15.82 -25.43
N HIS A 211 0.44 -16.98 -25.03
CA HIS A 211 1.06 -17.85 -24.03
C HIS A 211 2.42 -18.41 -24.48
N ALA A 212 2.57 -18.80 -25.75
CA ALA A 212 3.83 -19.31 -26.27
C ALA A 212 4.92 -18.22 -26.26
N ILE A 213 4.58 -17.02 -26.74
CA ILE A 213 5.46 -15.85 -26.68
C ILE A 213 5.75 -15.44 -25.23
N GLY A 214 4.76 -15.52 -24.35
CA GLY A 214 4.93 -15.27 -22.93
C GLY A 214 5.91 -16.26 -22.26
N THR A 215 5.86 -17.52 -22.68
CA THR A 215 6.80 -18.56 -22.23
C THR A 215 8.22 -18.28 -22.71
N PHE A 216 8.39 -17.87 -23.98
CA PHE A 216 9.68 -17.44 -24.54
C PHE A 216 10.34 -16.37 -23.68
N PHE A 217 9.65 -15.26 -23.42
CA PHE A 217 10.18 -14.16 -22.61
C PHE A 217 10.36 -14.53 -21.13
N THR A 218 9.51 -15.42 -20.60
CA THR A 218 9.68 -15.94 -19.22
C THR A 218 10.97 -16.74 -19.09
N LEU A 219 11.29 -17.58 -20.08
CA LEU A 219 12.54 -18.35 -20.10
C LEU A 219 13.76 -17.44 -20.29
N LEU A 220 13.66 -16.41 -21.14
CA LEU A 220 14.72 -15.38 -21.26
C LEU A 220 14.98 -14.67 -19.93
N ALA A 221 13.93 -14.18 -19.26
CA ALA A 221 14.06 -13.49 -17.98
C ALA A 221 14.70 -14.39 -16.89
N LYS A 222 14.45 -15.70 -16.97
CA LYS A 222 15.04 -16.73 -16.10
C LYS A 222 16.43 -17.20 -16.52
N ARG A 223 16.94 -16.75 -17.67
CA ARG A 223 18.20 -17.22 -18.28
C ARG A 223 18.20 -18.72 -18.58
N GLN A 224 17.06 -19.23 -19.05
CA GLN A 224 16.76 -20.65 -19.23
C GLN A 224 16.32 -21.02 -20.65
N LEU A 225 16.26 -20.08 -21.60
CA LEU A 225 15.73 -20.36 -22.94
C LEU A 225 16.60 -21.37 -23.72
N ILE A 226 17.91 -21.10 -23.81
CA ILE A 226 18.90 -21.99 -24.43
C ILE A 226 20.02 -22.28 -23.41
N SER A 227 20.72 -21.21 -23.03
CA SER A 227 21.73 -21.18 -21.96
C SER A 227 21.66 -19.80 -21.28
N GLY A 228 22.35 -19.65 -20.14
CA GLY A 228 22.43 -18.35 -19.49
C GLY A 228 23.10 -17.29 -20.38
N ALA A 229 24.21 -17.65 -21.01
CA ALA A 229 24.94 -16.76 -21.91
C ALA A 229 24.15 -16.40 -23.17
N ALA A 230 23.48 -17.37 -23.80
CA ALA A 230 22.61 -17.10 -24.95
C ALA A 230 21.44 -16.19 -24.56
N SER A 231 20.84 -16.40 -23.38
CA SER A 231 19.76 -15.53 -22.89
C SER A 231 20.23 -14.09 -22.67
N ASP A 232 21.43 -13.89 -22.10
CA ASP A 232 21.99 -12.55 -21.90
C ASP A 232 22.27 -11.84 -23.24
N ARG A 233 22.77 -12.56 -24.27
CA ARG A 233 23.00 -12.00 -25.61
C ARG A 233 21.68 -11.62 -26.30
N MET A 234 20.67 -12.49 -26.23
CA MET A 234 19.33 -12.21 -26.76
C MET A 234 18.69 -11.00 -26.07
N LEU A 235 18.73 -10.94 -24.73
CA LEU A 235 18.21 -9.82 -23.95
C LEU A 235 18.89 -8.51 -24.36
N ALA A 236 20.23 -8.50 -24.47
CA ALA A 236 20.97 -7.30 -24.84
C ALA A 236 20.53 -6.75 -26.21
N ARG A 237 20.24 -7.60 -27.20
CA ARG A 237 19.70 -7.15 -28.50
C ARG A 237 18.28 -6.61 -28.38
N LEU A 238 17.41 -7.32 -27.67
CA LEU A 238 16.02 -6.93 -27.46
C LEU A 238 15.89 -5.60 -26.69
N GLU A 239 16.82 -5.28 -25.79
CA GLU A 239 16.91 -3.99 -25.09
C GLU A 239 17.29 -2.82 -26.01
N ARG A 240 17.89 -3.09 -27.18
CA ARG A 240 18.26 -2.08 -28.19
C ARG A 240 17.19 -1.90 -29.27
N GLN A 241 16.00 -2.44 -29.07
CA GLN A 241 14.84 -2.20 -29.93
C GLN A 241 14.62 -0.70 -30.15
N GLN A 242 14.43 -0.29 -31.41
CA GLN A 242 14.26 1.12 -31.77
C GLN A 242 12.79 1.48 -32.00
N ILE A 243 11.95 0.51 -32.33
CA ILE A 243 10.51 0.71 -32.54
C ILE A 243 9.80 0.76 -31.18
N ASN A 244 9.78 1.96 -30.57
CA ASN A 244 9.34 2.20 -29.18
C ASN A 244 7.93 2.84 -29.07
N ASP A 245 7.13 2.81 -30.12
CA ASP A 245 5.79 3.42 -30.21
C ASP A 245 4.65 2.60 -29.57
N ARG A 246 4.99 1.49 -28.91
CA ARG A 246 4.05 0.54 -28.28
C ARG A 246 4.31 0.36 -26.79
N LEU A 247 4.74 -0.82 -26.31
CA LEU A 247 4.94 -1.07 -24.88
C LEU A 247 5.75 0.05 -24.19
N PRO A 248 6.81 0.62 -24.80
CA PRO A 248 7.60 1.67 -24.18
C PRO A 248 6.97 3.07 -24.22
N ALA A 249 6.01 3.34 -25.12
CA ALA A 249 5.60 4.70 -25.49
C ALA A 249 5.04 5.55 -24.34
N GLN A 250 4.37 4.91 -23.37
CA GLN A 250 3.77 5.58 -22.22
C GLN A 250 4.54 5.33 -20.90
N LEU A 251 5.73 4.74 -20.97
CA LEU A 251 6.56 4.51 -19.79
C LEU A 251 7.38 5.76 -19.43
N PRO A 252 7.75 5.93 -18.15
CA PRO A 252 8.68 6.99 -17.77
C PRO A 252 10.02 6.89 -18.53
N PRO A 253 10.69 8.03 -18.80
CA PRO A 253 12.01 8.02 -19.41
C PRO A 253 13.00 7.15 -18.64
N GLY A 254 13.80 6.36 -19.37
CA GLY A 254 14.84 5.51 -18.81
C GLY A 254 14.36 4.14 -18.29
N VAL A 255 13.07 3.80 -18.43
CA VAL A 255 12.62 2.41 -18.21
C VAL A 255 13.15 1.54 -19.34
N VAL A 256 13.89 0.48 -18.96
CA VAL A 256 14.43 -0.48 -19.92
C VAL A 256 13.31 -1.45 -20.31
N VAL A 257 13.16 -1.68 -21.62
CA VAL A 257 12.24 -2.66 -22.18
C VAL A 257 13.00 -3.52 -23.17
N ALA A 258 13.05 -4.84 -22.94
CA ALA A 258 13.59 -5.80 -23.90
C ALA A 258 12.43 -6.38 -24.70
N HIS A 259 12.22 -5.95 -25.94
CA HIS A 259 11.00 -6.30 -26.68
C HIS A 259 11.17 -6.47 -28.19
N LYS A 260 10.14 -7.08 -28.79
CA LYS A 260 10.01 -7.26 -30.23
C LYS A 260 8.59 -6.90 -30.67
N THR A 261 8.51 -6.10 -31.72
CA THR A 261 7.27 -5.68 -32.38
C THR A 261 6.89 -6.60 -33.54
N GLY A 262 5.61 -6.60 -33.91
CA GLY A 262 5.07 -7.27 -35.10
C GLY A 262 4.09 -6.36 -35.83
N ASN A 263 4.23 -6.26 -37.16
CA ASN A 263 3.33 -5.50 -38.02
C ASN A 263 2.98 -6.30 -39.27
N LEU A 264 1.68 -6.39 -39.55
CA LEU A 264 1.09 -6.66 -40.86
C LEU A 264 -0.19 -5.81 -40.96
N THR A 265 -0.80 -5.74 -42.14
CA THR A 265 -2.09 -5.06 -42.29
C THR A 265 -3.11 -5.60 -41.29
N SER A 266 -3.69 -4.71 -40.47
CA SER A 266 -4.67 -5.03 -39.41
C SER A 266 -4.14 -5.92 -38.28
N VAL A 267 -2.82 -6.12 -38.18
CA VAL A 267 -2.17 -6.96 -37.15
C VAL A 267 -1.00 -6.19 -36.57
N THR A 268 -1.13 -5.81 -35.30
CA THR A 268 -0.13 -5.02 -34.60
C THR A 268 0.17 -5.64 -33.23
N HIS A 269 1.44 -6.01 -33.00
CA HIS A 269 1.88 -6.72 -31.81
C HIS A 269 3.08 -6.06 -31.15
N ASP A 270 3.22 -6.28 -29.84
CA ASP A 270 4.46 -6.08 -29.12
C ASP A 270 4.56 -7.05 -27.95
N ALA A 271 5.74 -7.59 -27.74
CA ALA A 271 6.00 -8.55 -26.69
C ALA A 271 7.40 -8.36 -26.12
N GLY A 272 7.50 -8.37 -24.79
CA GLY A 272 8.77 -8.09 -24.16
C GLY A 272 8.79 -8.22 -22.64
N ILE A 273 9.91 -7.79 -22.08
CA ILE A 273 10.13 -7.67 -20.64
C ILE A 273 10.25 -6.18 -20.30
N ILE A 274 9.35 -5.69 -19.47
CA ILE A 274 9.45 -4.37 -18.85
C ILE A 274 10.23 -4.51 -17.55
N PHE A 275 11.38 -3.85 -17.44
CA PHE A 275 12.18 -3.87 -16.22
C PHE A 275 11.67 -2.81 -15.24
N THR A 276 10.85 -3.25 -14.28
CA THR A 276 10.32 -2.39 -13.22
C THR A 276 11.25 -2.36 -12.00
N LYS A 277 11.03 -1.41 -11.09
CA LYS A 277 11.77 -1.33 -9.82
C LYS A 277 11.58 -2.56 -8.92
N THR A 278 10.51 -3.33 -9.12
CA THR A 278 10.20 -4.54 -8.33
C THR A 278 10.54 -5.83 -9.07
N GLY A 279 11.15 -5.73 -10.25
CA GLY A 279 11.58 -6.87 -11.06
C GLY A 279 11.00 -6.85 -12.48
N PRO A 280 11.42 -7.81 -13.32
CA PRO A 280 10.96 -7.92 -14.69
C PRO A 280 9.48 -8.32 -14.76
N ARG A 281 8.78 -7.80 -15.77
CA ARG A 281 7.42 -8.20 -16.13
C ARG A 281 7.38 -8.59 -17.58
N VAL A 282 6.97 -9.82 -17.84
CA VAL A 282 6.71 -10.29 -19.20
C VAL A 282 5.34 -9.76 -19.59
N VAL A 283 5.28 -9.05 -20.72
CA VAL A 283 4.06 -8.49 -21.29
C VAL A 283 4.02 -8.89 -22.76
N VAL A 284 2.94 -9.54 -23.15
CA VAL A 284 2.63 -9.90 -24.54
C VAL A 284 1.27 -9.32 -24.86
N ALA A 285 1.20 -8.53 -25.93
CA ALA A 285 -0.04 -8.04 -26.49
C ALA A 285 -0.03 -8.29 -28.00
N MET A 286 -0.89 -9.19 -28.46
CA MET A 286 -1.08 -9.51 -29.86
C MET A 286 -2.48 -9.06 -30.28
N THR A 287 -2.61 -8.27 -31.34
CA THR A 287 -3.90 -7.73 -31.80
C THR A 287 -4.17 -8.03 -33.27
N TRP A 288 -5.45 -8.16 -33.62
CA TRP A 288 -5.91 -8.36 -35.00
C TRP A 288 -7.23 -7.60 -35.24
N ASP A 289 -7.56 -7.38 -36.51
CA ASP A 289 -8.79 -6.70 -36.96
C ASP A 289 -8.98 -5.29 -36.37
N ALA A 290 -7.89 -4.56 -36.15
CA ALA A 290 -7.91 -3.19 -35.64
C ALA A 290 -7.05 -2.24 -36.49
N PRO A 291 -7.36 -0.93 -36.53
CA PRO A 291 -6.45 0.08 -37.04
C PRO A 291 -5.14 0.13 -36.24
N ASP A 292 -4.01 0.31 -36.92
CA ASP A 292 -2.68 0.28 -36.29
C ASP A 292 -2.51 1.29 -35.15
N GLU A 293 -3.09 2.49 -35.29
CA GLU A 293 -3.03 3.53 -34.24
C GLU A 293 -3.79 3.11 -32.98
N ASP A 294 -4.98 2.52 -33.13
CA ASP A 294 -5.77 2.00 -32.00
C ASP A 294 -5.02 0.87 -31.30
N ALA A 295 -4.40 -0.04 -32.07
CA ALA A 295 -3.59 -1.13 -31.55
C ALA A 295 -2.34 -0.63 -30.80
N ALA A 296 -1.61 0.35 -31.35
CA ALA A 296 -0.44 0.93 -30.69
C ALA A 296 -0.81 1.64 -29.37
N ASN A 297 -1.91 2.41 -29.36
CA ASN A 297 -2.45 3.06 -28.16
C ASN A 297 -2.91 2.03 -27.11
N PHE A 298 -3.55 0.96 -27.55
CA PHE A 298 -3.96 -0.15 -26.69
C PHE A 298 -2.75 -0.83 -26.02
N ILE A 299 -1.75 -1.22 -26.81
CA ILE A 299 -0.54 -1.91 -26.32
C ILE A 299 0.26 -1.00 -25.37
N SER A 300 0.45 0.27 -25.72
CA SER A 300 1.15 1.22 -24.85
C SER A 300 0.43 1.45 -23.52
N SER A 301 -0.91 1.46 -23.53
CA SER A 301 -1.72 1.55 -22.31
C SER A 301 -1.56 0.30 -21.44
N ILE A 302 -1.48 -0.90 -22.02
CA ILE A 302 -1.15 -2.14 -21.28
C ILE A 302 0.22 -2.01 -20.63
N GLY A 303 1.24 -1.57 -21.38
CA GLY A 303 2.60 -1.37 -20.85
C GLY A 303 2.60 -0.42 -19.63
N SER A 304 1.91 0.72 -19.75
CA SER A 304 1.75 1.70 -18.68
C SER A 304 1.01 1.15 -17.45
N LEU A 305 -0.09 0.42 -17.66
CA LEU A 305 -0.86 -0.23 -16.58
C LEU A 305 -0.02 -1.27 -15.84
N VAL A 306 0.69 -2.14 -16.56
CA VAL A 306 1.57 -3.15 -15.96
C VAL A 306 2.70 -2.48 -15.19
N TYR A 307 3.35 -1.45 -15.74
CA TYR A 307 4.40 -0.72 -15.04
C TYR A 307 3.88 -0.03 -13.78
N SER A 308 2.72 0.61 -13.85
CA SER A 308 2.10 1.35 -12.74
C SER A 308 1.53 0.46 -11.64
N ALA A 309 1.03 -0.74 -11.99
CA ALA A 309 0.48 -1.71 -11.04
C ALA A 309 1.53 -2.36 -10.12
N ASN A 310 2.82 -2.26 -10.44
CA ASN A 310 3.91 -3.02 -9.79
C ASN A 310 4.57 -2.36 -8.56
N LEU A 311 3.84 -1.54 -7.82
CA LEU A 311 4.26 -0.96 -6.53
C LEU A 311 3.92 -1.83 -5.31
N GLN A 312 4.05 -3.17 -5.40
CA GLN A 312 3.78 -4.04 -4.24
C GLN A 312 5.04 -4.75 -3.70
N PRO A 313 5.67 -4.21 -2.64
CA PRO A 313 6.66 -4.95 -1.85
C PRO A 313 6.04 -6.23 -1.23
N VAL A 314 6.89 -7.16 -0.78
CA VAL A 314 6.45 -8.38 -0.05
C VAL A 314 5.57 -8.11 1.18
N ALA A 315 5.62 -6.88 1.71
CA ALA A 315 4.72 -6.35 2.73
C ALA A 315 4.57 -4.83 2.57
N ASN A 316 3.37 -4.30 2.77
CA ASN A 316 3.10 -2.87 2.72
C ASN A 316 2.20 -2.43 3.88
N ALA A 317 2.36 -1.20 4.35
CA ALA A 317 1.68 -0.70 5.54
C ALA A 317 1.10 0.71 5.34
N ARG A 318 0.03 1.01 6.07
CA ARG A 318 -0.41 2.38 6.35
C ARG A 318 -0.11 2.68 7.81
N TYR A 319 0.50 3.84 8.05
CA TYR A 319 0.84 4.29 9.40
C TYR A 319 -0.06 5.45 9.80
N GLN A 320 -0.50 5.45 11.06
CA GLN A 320 -1.19 6.60 11.66
C GLN A 320 -0.21 7.32 12.58
N VAL A 321 0.42 8.38 12.08
CA VAL A 321 1.42 9.14 12.82
C VAL A 321 0.88 10.49 13.31
N ALA A 322 1.46 11.02 14.38
CA ALA A 322 1.07 12.31 14.93
C ALA A 322 1.36 13.45 13.93
N LYS A 323 0.38 14.34 13.74
CA LYS A 323 0.54 15.54 12.88
C LYS A 323 1.29 16.67 13.58
N THR A 324 1.28 16.69 14.92
CA THR A 324 1.99 17.65 15.76
C THR A 324 3.25 17.02 16.32
N ALA A 325 4.28 17.83 16.55
CA ALA A 325 5.53 17.34 17.14
C ALA A 325 5.26 16.76 18.54
N ILE A 326 5.81 15.57 18.80
CA ILE A 326 5.71 14.88 20.08
C ILE A 326 6.81 15.44 21.01
N PRO A 327 6.46 16.02 22.16
CA PRO A 327 7.46 16.48 23.14
C PRO A 327 8.16 15.27 23.76
N VAL A 328 9.50 15.32 23.85
CA VAL A 328 10.33 14.28 24.47
C VAL A 328 11.50 14.88 25.24
N ASP A 329 11.98 14.17 26.25
CA ASP A 329 13.17 14.58 27.01
C ASP A 329 14.45 14.10 26.33
N VAL A 330 15.46 14.97 26.26
CA VAL A 330 16.80 14.60 25.77
C VAL A 330 17.43 13.50 26.63
N ALA A 331 18.30 12.68 26.02
CA ALA A 331 19.01 11.58 26.68
C ALA A 331 18.10 10.53 27.35
N THR A 332 16.88 10.35 26.84
CA THR A 332 15.94 9.30 27.27
C THR A 332 15.64 8.32 26.13
N ASP A 333 15.13 7.15 26.48
CA ASP A 333 14.54 6.20 25.52
C ASP A 333 13.02 6.38 25.49
N THR A 334 12.52 7.01 24.43
CA THR A 334 11.09 7.23 24.27
C THR A 334 10.45 6.08 23.48
N ARG A 335 9.26 5.65 23.88
CA ARG A 335 8.42 4.72 23.11
C ARG A 335 7.26 5.44 22.44
N VAL A 336 7.30 5.54 21.11
CA VAL A 336 6.21 6.14 20.33
C VAL A 336 5.29 5.04 19.83
N SER A 337 4.01 5.08 20.24
CA SER A 337 3.00 4.14 19.77
C SER A 337 2.44 4.57 18.42
N VAL A 338 2.59 3.72 17.40
CA VAL A 338 2.09 3.98 16.05
C VAL A 338 1.12 2.87 15.66
N PRO A 339 -0.15 3.16 15.36
CA PRO A 339 -1.04 2.23 14.70
C PRO A 339 -0.55 1.93 13.29
N ILE A 340 -0.29 0.66 13.02
CA ILE A 340 0.17 0.15 11.72
C ILE A 340 -0.90 -0.77 11.17
N THR A 341 -1.44 -0.43 10.01
CA THR A 341 -2.34 -1.29 9.24
C THR A 341 -1.53 -2.05 8.20
N ASN A 342 -1.63 -3.39 8.15
CA ASN A 342 -1.16 -4.14 6.99
C ASN A 342 -2.07 -3.83 5.79
N ILE A 343 -1.61 -3.05 4.82
CA ILE A 343 -2.36 -2.77 3.58
C ILE A 343 -1.90 -3.66 2.41
N GLY A 344 -0.92 -4.54 2.68
CA GLY A 344 -0.47 -5.54 1.74
C GLY A 344 -1.48 -6.67 1.56
N THR A 345 -1.14 -7.54 0.63
CA THR A 345 -2.00 -8.63 0.14
C THR A 345 -1.76 -9.94 0.88
N ARG A 346 -0.67 -10.03 1.65
CA ARG A 346 -0.24 -11.20 2.41
C ARG A 346 -0.36 -10.94 3.91
N ALA A 347 -0.73 -11.98 4.66
CA ALA A 347 -0.63 -11.96 6.11
C ALA A 347 0.85 -11.89 6.52
N TRP A 348 1.16 -11.06 7.51
CA TRP A 348 2.49 -11.06 8.12
C TRP A 348 2.57 -12.16 9.16
N THR A 349 3.73 -12.79 9.26
CA THR A 349 4.04 -13.70 10.37
C THR A 349 4.93 -12.98 11.37
N SER A 350 4.90 -13.44 12.63
CA SER A 350 5.80 -12.91 13.67
C SER A 350 7.22 -13.49 13.56
N SER A 351 7.42 -14.56 12.78
CA SER A 351 8.71 -15.22 12.57
C SER A 351 8.67 -16.14 11.34
N GLY A 352 9.84 -16.48 10.81
CA GLY A 352 9.99 -17.39 9.67
C GLY A 352 9.66 -16.75 8.31
N ALA A 353 9.24 -17.57 7.34
CA ALA A 353 8.84 -17.09 6.03
C ALA A 353 7.61 -16.17 6.16
N GLY A 354 7.69 -14.97 5.56
CA GLY A 354 6.64 -13.94 5.67
C GLY A 354 6.77 -13.02 6.89
N ALA A 355 7.86 -13.11 7.66
CA ALA A 355 8.12 -12.19 8.76
C ALA A 355 8.43 -10.79 8.23
N VAL A 356 7.81 -9.80 8.85
CA VAL A 356 7.98 -8.38 8.50
C VAL A 356 8.52 -7.65 9.71
N GLY A 357 9.59 -6.89 9.52
CA GLY A 357 10.15 -6.02 10.54
C GLY A 357 9.81 -4.56 10.30
N LEU A 358 9.94 -3.75 11.34
CA LEU A 358 9.89 -2.29 11.26
C LEU A 358 11.27 -1.71 11.49
N ILE A 359 11.68 -0.82 10.59
CA ILE A 359 12.92 -0.06 10.68
C ILE A 359 12.59 1.43 10.82
N TRP A 360 13.54 2.18 11.37
CA TRP A 360 13.41 3.63 11.49
C TRP A 360 14.75 4.33 11.35
N ASP A 361 14.71 5.56 10.85
CA ASP A 361 15.85 6.47 10.75
C ASP A 361 15.50 7.78 11.49
N LEU A 362 16.46 8.32 12.25
CA LEU A 362 16.35 9.57 12.99
C LEU A 362 17.27 10.61 12.37
N THR A 363 16.71 11.74 11.92
CA THR A 363 17.46 12.88 11.37
C THR A 363 17.30 14.12 12.24
N ASN A 364 18.28 15.03 12.19
CA ASN A 364 18.19 16.34 12.83
C ASN A 364 17.37 17.34 11.99
N GLY A 365 17.17 18.56 12.50
CA GLY A 365 16.43 19.62 11.81
C GLY A 365 17.03 20.08 10.47
N GLN A 366 18.29 19.72 10.17
CA GLN A 366 18.95 19.97 8.88
C GLN A 366 18.84 18.76 7.93
N GLY A 367 18.20 17.67 8.34
CA GLY A 367 18.05 16.44 7.56
C GLY A 367 19.24 15.48 7.63
N ALA A 368 20.26 15.76 8.44
CA ALA A 368 21.39 14.85 8.60
C ALA A 368 20.97 13.62 9.42
N LEU A 369 21.25 12.42 8.91
CA LEU A 369 21.02 11.15 9.59
C LEU A 369 21.91 11.06 10.84
N LEU A 370 21.29 10.86 12.00
CA LEU A 370 22.00 10.67 13.27
C LEU A 370 22.07 9.20 13.66
N MET A 371 20.94 8.50 13.54
CA MET A 371 20.78 7.12 14.01
C MET A 371 19.80 6.35 13.15
N ARG A 372 19.91 5.03 13.20
CA ARG A 372 18.93 4.11 12.64
C ARG A 372 18.64 2.96 13.60
N SER A 373 17.50 2.30 13.40
CA SER A 373 17.19 1.05 14.08
C SER A 373 18.31 0.02 13.84
N PRO A 374 18.94 -0.54 14.90
CA PRO A 374 20.09 -1.44 14.75
C PRO A 374 19.72 -2.78 14.09
N LYS A 375 18.46 -3.19 14.22
CA LYS A 375 17.84 -4.32 13.52
C LYS A 375 16.35 -4.03 13.35
N PRO A 376 15.68 -4.69 12.38
CA PRO A 376 14.23 -4.59 12.27
C PRO A 376 13.54 -5.02 13.57
N LEU A 377 12.67 -4.17 14.09
CA LEU A 377 11.79 -4.48 15.21
C LEU A 377 10.76 -5.52 14.71
N PRO A 378 10.60 -6.68 15.36
CA PRO A 378 9.63 -7.67 14.92
C PRO A 378 8.22 -7.11 15.03
N LEU A 379 7.44 -7.22 13.96
CA LEU A 379 6.03 -6.88 13.97
C LEU A 379 5.20 -8.11 14.37
N PRO A 380 4.04 -7.91 15.02
CA PRO A 380 3.13 -9.00 15.29
C PRO A 380 2.54 -9.53 13.98
N ALA A 381 2.04 -10.77 14.03
CA ALA A 381 1.28 -11.31 12.91
C ALA A 381 0.06 -10.42 12.64
N LEU A 382 -0.07 -9.95 11.41
CA LEU A 382 -1.12 -9.03 10.98
C LEU A 382 -1.74 -9.53 9.69
N GLN A 383 -3.04 -9.82 9.76
CA GLN A 383 -3.83 -10.10 8.57
C GLN A 383 -3.97 -8.82 7.72
N PRO A 384 -4.20 -8.94 6.40
CA PRO A 384 -4.55 -7.79 5.57
C PRO A 384 -5.69 -6.97 6.18
N GLN A 385 -5.56 -5.65 6.15
CA GLN A 385 -6.44 -4.64 6.78
C GLN A 385 -6.49 -4.65 8.31
N GLN A 386 -5.80 -5.56 8.98
CA GLN A 386 -5.68 -5.54 10.43
C GLN A 386 -4.73 -4.42 10.86
N THR A 387 -5.11 -3.72 11.92
CA THR A 387 -4.30 -2.66 12.53
C THR A 387 -3.86 -3.08 13.92
N GLN A 388 -2.60 -2.84 14.25
CA GLN A 388 -2.09 -2.99 15.62
C GLN A 388 -1.21 -1.79 15.96
N SER A 389 -1.31 -1.34 17.21
CA SER A 389 -0.41 -0.33 17.74
C SER A 389 0.92 -0.97 18.12
N VAL A 390 2.00 -0.44 17.56
CA VAL A 390 3.38 -0.90 17.81
C VAL A 390 4.14 0.21 18.50
N ALA A 391 4.75 -0.10 19.63
CA ALA A 391 5.59 0.82 20.38
C ALA A 391 7.02 0.81 19.81
N ILE A 392 7.41 1.90 19.17
CA ILE A 392 8.72 2.06 18.53
C ILE A 392 9.68 2.68 19.55
N PRO A 393 10.75 1.97 19.98
CA PRO A 393 11.76 2.52 20.87
C PRO A 393 12.70 3.45 20.09
N ILE A 394 12.83 4.69 20.54
CA ILE A 394 13.64 5.73 19.90
C ILE A 394 14.53 6.39 20.96
N PRO A 395 15.85 6.19 20.91
CA PRO A 395 16.80 6.91 21.75
C PRO A 395 16.83 8.39 21.35
N ILE A 396 16.67 9.29 22.32
CA ILE A 396 16.64 10.73 22.07
C ILE A 396 18.05 11.31 22.29
N PRO A 397 18.63 12.03 21.31
CA PRO A 397 19.93 12.67 21.47
C PRO A 397 19.96 13.64 22.67
N ALA A 398 21.14 13.81 23.28
CA ALA A 398 21.32 14.71 24.44
C ALA A 398 21.13 16.20 24.10
N GLN A 399 21.18 16.56 22.82
CA GLN A 399 21.03 17.93 22.36
C GLN A 399 19.54 18.29 22.18
N PRO A 400 19.05 19.40 22.77
CA PRO A 400 17.71 19.89 22.49
C PRO A 400 17.55 20.26 21.02
N GLY A 401 16.36 20.04 20.47
CA GLY A 401 16.10 20.34 19.07
C GLY A 401 14.89 19.61 18.50
N THR A 402 14.67 19.83 17.21
CA THR A 402 13.65 19.11 16.45
C THR A 402 14.32 17.96 15.72
N TYR A 403 13.75 16.77 15.85
CA TYR A 403 14.18 15.56 15.18
C TYR A 403 13.05 14.99 14.35
N THR A 404 13.41 14.40 13.23
CA THR A 404 12.46 13.75 12.33
C THR A 404 12.72 12.26 12.33
N VAL A 405 11.67 11.50 12.61
CA VAL A 405 11.71 10.03 12.59
C VAL A 405 10.99 9.57 11.34
N THR A 406 11.68 8.84 10.48
CA THR A 406 11.08 8.16 9.32
C THR A 406 11.03 6.67 9.60
N ILE A 407 9.84 6.08 9.51
CA ILE A 407 9.60 4.65 9.74
C ILE A 407 9.26 3.94 8.43
N GLY A 408 9.66 2.68 8.31
CA GLY A 408 9.42 1.83 7.15
C GLY A 408 9.43 0.35 7.49
N LEU A 409 9.06 -0.50 6.53
CA LEU A 409 9.11 -1.95 6.68
C LEU A 409 10.44 -2.53 6.19
N ALA A 410 10.80 -3.69 6.73
CA ALA A 410 11.87 -4.54 6.25
C ALA A 410 11.39 -6.00 6.13
N ASP A 411 12.01 -6.79 5.25
CA ASP A 411 11.75 -8.22 5.15
C ASP A 411 12.45 -9.03 6.26
N ALA A 412 12.30 -10.36 6.21
CA ALA A 412 12.90 -11.28 7.18
C ALA A 412 14.44 -11.27 7.18
N SER A 413 15.10 -10.78 6.12
CA SER A 413 16.55 -10.60 6.03
C SER A 413 17.02 -9.26 6.60
N GLY A 414 16.08 -8.36 6.88
CA GLY A 414 16.33 -6.98 7.31
C GLY A 414 16.55 -5.99 6.18
N THR A 415 16.25 -6.38 4.93
CA THR A 415 16.31 -5.48 3.79
C THR A 415 15.11 -4.54 3.81
N ALA A 416 15.37 -3.23 3.66
CA ALA A 416 14.32 -2.21 3.62
C ALA A 416 13.39 -2.40 2.42
N LEU A 417 12.08 -2.31 2.64
CA LEU A 417 11.07 -2.50 1.60
C LEU A 417 10.64 -1.20 0.91
N ALA A 418 11.06 -0.04 1.42
CA ALA A 418 10.74 1.25 0.82
C ALA A 418 11.25 1.40 -0.63
N PRO A 419 12.49 0.97 -0.98
CA PRO A 419 12.93 0.94 -2.38
C PRO A 419 12.08 0.05 -3.30
N ALA A 420 11.40 -0.95 -2.72
CA ALA A 420 10.48 -1.87 -3.42
C ALA A 420 9.02 -1.37 -3.40
N GLY A 421 8.76 -0.12 -2.98
CA GLY A 421 7.44 0.50 -3.02
C GLY A 421 6.64 0.41 -1.71
N ALA A 422 7.22 -0.09 -0.60
CA ALA A 422 6.55 -0.02 0.70
C ALA A 422 6.45 1.42 1.18
N ALA A 423 5.28 1.80 1.66
CA ALA A 423 5.09 3.11 2.23
C ALA A 423 6.00 3.29 3.45
N THR A 424 6.49 4.52 3.60
CA THR A 424 7.11 5.04 4.82
C THR A 424 6.22 6.11 5.42
N ALA A 425 6.41 6.40 6.70
CA ALA A 425 5.79 7.55 7.35
C ALA A 425 6.80 8.32 8.16
N THR A 426 6.51 9.60 8.39
CA THR A 426 7.40 10.50 9.10
C THR A 426 6.64 11.25 10.17
N PHE A 427 7.24 11.39 11.35
CA PHE A 427 6.74 12.25 12.42
C PHE A 427 7.88 13.00 13.10
N THR A 428 7.52 14.03 13.86
CA THR A 428 8.46 14.95 14.46
C THR A 428 8.52 14.75 15.97
N LEU A 429 9.73 14.69 16.51
CA LEU A 429 10.01 14.76 17.92
C LEU A 429 10.58 16.15 18.25
N ARG A 430 10.11 16.76 19.33
CA ARG A 430 10.67 18.00 19.86
C ARG A 430 11.36 17.69 21.17
N ALA A 431 12.66 17.46 21.09
CA ALA A 431 13.47 17.18 22.25
C ALA A 431 13.78 18.47 23.02
N HIS A 432 13.54 18.43 24.31
CA HIS A 432 13.86 19.50 25.25
C HIS A 432 14.63 18.92 26.42
N GLN A 433 15.31 19.78 27.17
CA GLN A 433 15.85 19.33 28.44
C GLN A 433 14.70 18.90 29.35
N PRO A 434 14.83 17.78 30.08
CA PRO A 434 13.81 17.36 31.02
C PRO A 434 13.43 18.53 31.91
N TYR A 435 12.14 18.83 31.96
CA TYR A 435 11.65 19.96 32.72
C TYR A 435 12.00 19.74 34.19
N LEU A 436 12.72 20.70 34.76
CA LEU A 436 13.13 20.63 36.16
C LEU A 436 11.93 20.79 37.11
N VAL A 437 10.80 21.36 36.63
CA VAL A 437 9.59 21.63 37.41
C VAL A 437 8.33 21.12 36.71
N THR A 438 7.46 20.42 37.46
CA THR A 438 6.05 20.29 37.11
C THR A 438 5.26 21.37 37.84
N ALA A 439 4.76 22.37 37.12
CA ALA A 439 4.00 23.48 37.69
C ALA A 439 2.63 23.66 37.00
N GLN A 440 1.60 23.87 37.80
CA GLN A 440 0.26 24.29 37.37
C GLN A 440 0.12 25.79 37.55
N VAL A 441 -0.22 26.49 36.46
CA VAL A 441 -0.41 27.95 36.47
C VAL A 441 -1.90 28.25 36.30
N GLY A 442 -2.52 28.74 37.37
CA GLY A 442 -3.86 29.31 37.35
C GLY A 442 -3.85 30.72 36.81
N MET A 443 -4.22 30.88 35.53
CA MET A 443 -4.36 32.17 34.86
C MET A 443 -5.84 32.59 34.78
N PRO A 444 -6.22 33.82 35.17
CA PRO A 444 -7.57 34.32 34.97
C PRO A 444 -7.95 34.39 33.49
N HIS A 445 -9.20 34.08 33.16
CA HIS A 445 -9.72 34.18 31.79
C HIS A 445 -9.87 35.63 31.32
N THR A 446 -10.23 36.54 32.22
CA THR A 446 -10.32 37.98 31.94
C THR A 446 -9.19 38.71 32.64
N LEU A 447 -8.45 39.50 31.88
CA LEU A 447 -7.37 40.36 32.32
C LEU A 447 -7.74 41.81 32.06
N HIS A 448 -7.23 42.73 32.86
CA HIS A 448 -7.50 44.15 32.71
C HIS A 448 -6.25 44.86 32.18
N ARG A 449 -6.44 45.67 31.15
CA ARG A 449 -5.33 46.39 30.50
C ARG A 449 -4.53 47.19 31.53
N SER A 450 -3.20 47.07 31.49
CA SER A 450 -2.29 47.84 32.35
C SER A 450 -2.50 47.67 33.87
N GLU A 451 -3.30 46.69 34.29
CA GLU A 451 -3.52 46.34 35.69
C GLU A 451 -2.94 44.96 35.99
N ALA A 452 -2.47 44.77 37.21
CA ALA A 452 -1.99 43.47 37.65
C ALA A 452 -3.17 42.51 37.88
N SER A 453 -3.16 41.39 37.17
CA SER A 453 -3.95 40.21 37.48
C SER A 453 -3.12 39.24 38.30
N LEU A 454 -3.76 38.54 39.23
CA LEU A 454 -3.09 37.55 40.06
C LEU A 454 -2.99 36.22 39.33
N VAL A 455 -1.78 35.71 39.17
CA VAL A 455 -1.49 34.38 38.63
C VAL A 455 -1.02 33.48 39.76
N VAL A 456 -1.60 32.29 39.86
CA VAL A 456 -1.26 31.32 40.90
C VAL A 456 -0.40 30.23 40.28
N VAL A 457 0.84 30.08 40.73
CA VAL A 457 1.77 29.04 40.24
C VAL A 457 1.99 28.01 41.33
N SER A 458 1.36 26.85 41.23
CA SER A 458 1.57 25.72 42.13
C SER A 458 2.55 24.74 41.51
N TYR A 459 3.52 24.25 42.27
CA TYR A 459 4.53 23.32 41.77
C TYR A 459 4.74 22.15 42.73
N SER A 460 4.97 20.97 42.16
CA SER A 460 5.40 19.78 42.91
C SER A 460 6.93 19.73 43.04
N GLU A 461 7.44 18.71 43.71
CA GLU A 461 8.87 18.51 43.98
C GLU A 461 9.78 18.90 42.81
N PHE A 462 10.61 19.92 43.03
CA PHE A 462 11.55 20.44 42.06
C PHE A 462 12.78 19.54 41.96
N ALA A 463 12.98 18.89 40.81
CA ALA A 463 14.06 17.93 40.58
C ALA A 463 15.38 18.65 40.26
N SER A 464 15.89 19.41 41.23
CA SER A 464 17.20 20.07 41.18
C SER A 464 17.94 19.85 42.50
N ASN A 465 19.26 20.00 42.51
CA ASN A 465 20.08 19.94 43.73
C ASN A 465 20.34 21.33 44.33
N THR A 466 19.76 22.38 43.74
CA THR A 466 20.02 23.79 44.07
C THR A 466 18.74 24.62 43.97
N ASP A 467 18.60 25.65 44.80
CA ASP A 467 17.54 26.66 44.68
C ASP A 467 17.62 27.36 43.32
N ARG A 468 16.47 27.55 42.64
CA ARG A 468 16.41 28.20 41.31
C ARG A 468 15.37 29.31 41.26
N PRO A 469 15.77 30.58 41.01
CA PRO A 469 14.82 31.65 40.72
C PRO A 469 14.27 31.50 39.30
N LEU A 470 12.96 31.32 39.18
CA LEU A 470 12.31 31.11 37.88
C LEU A 470 11.47 32.33 37.46
N LEU A 471 11.42 32.52 36.14
CA LEU A 471 10.62 33.52 35.45
C LEU A 471 9.51 32.81 34.67
N MET A 472 8.33 33.41 34.56
CA MET A 472 7.30 33.01 33.62
C MET A 472 7.45 33.84 32.35
N SER A 473 7.95 33.24 31.27
CA SER A 473 7.98 33.87 29.95
C SER A 473 6.65 33.67 29.25
N TRP A 474 6.14 34.70 28.58
CA TRP A 474 4.82 34.67 27.98
C TRP A 474 4.78 35.41 26.63
N ARG A 475 3.86 34.98 25.78
CA ARG A 475 3.55 35.61 24.49
C ARG A 475 2.05 35.64 24.27
N LEU A 476 1.58 36.76 23.72
CA LEU A 476 0.20 37.01 23.38
C LEU A 476 0.05 36.93 21.85
N VAL A 477 -0.83 36.05 21.37
CA VAL A 477 -1.00 35.78 19.93
C VAL A 477 -2.42 36.13 19.51
N ASP A 478 -2.57 36.89 18.42
CA ASP A 478 -3.89 37.18 17.82
C ASP A 478 -4.41 35.89 17.17
N PRO A 479 -5.58 35.36 17.59
CA PRO A 479 -6.10 34.11 17.07
C PRO A 479 -6.50 34.16 15.58
N ARG A 480 -6.73 35.35 15.01
CA ARG A 480 -7.11 35.54 13.60
C ARG A 480 -5.91 35.53 12.66
N THR A 481 -4.80 36.13 13.09
CA THR A 481 -3.59 36.27 12.26
C THR A 481 -2.48 35.31 12.65
N ASN A 482 -2.60 34.66 13.81
CA ASN A 482 -1.59 33.80 14.43
C ASN A 482 -0.23 34.50 14.64
N ARG A 483 -0.21 35.84 14.66
CA ARG A 483 0.98 36.66 14.91
C ARG A 483 1.10 36.98 16.38
N THR A 484 2.34 37.00 16.88
CA THR A 484 2.63 37.48 18.24
C THR A 484 2.41 38.99 18.27
N VAL A 485 1.50 39.42 19.12
CA VAL A 485 1.14 40.83 19.34
C VAL A 485 2.10 41.45 20.36
N GLN A 486 2.39 40.71 21.43
CA GLN A 486 3.31 41.13 22.48
C GLN A 486 3.92 39.90 23.17
N GLN A 487 5.09 40.05 23.77
CA GLN A 487 5.73 39.04 24.60
C GLN A 487 6.49 39.70 25.76
N GLY A 488 6.73 38.95 26.83
CA GLY A 488 7.43 39.43 28.01
C GLY A 488 7.78 38.31 28.99
N SER A 489 8.28 38.69 30.16
CA SER A 489 8.61 37.77 31.25
C SER A 489 8.23 38.37 32.59
N SER A 490 7.65 37.56 33.48
CA SER A 490 7.26 37.95 34.84
C SER A 490 8.01 37.10 35.87
N PRO A 491 8.68 37.67 36.88
CA PRO A 491 9.30 36.87 37.94
C PRO A 491 8.28 36.05 38.71
N VAL A 492 8.56 34.77 38.98
CA VAL A 492 7.66 33.90 39.75
C VAL A 492 8.12 33.80 41.20
N GLY A 493 9.35 33.31 41.42
CA GLY A 493 9.88 33.03 42.75
C GLY A 493 11.06 32.07 42.71
N THR A 494 11.62 31.74 43.89
CA THR A 494 12.74 30.79 44.02
C THR A 494 12.22 29.40 44.40
N PHE A 495 12.40 28.45 43.50
CA PHE A 495 11.98 27.06 43.64
C PHE A 495 13.06 26.29 44.39
N LYS A 496 12.66 25.56 45.44
CA LYS A 496 13.58 24.80 46.30
C LYS A 496 13.50 23.30 46.02
N PRO A 497 14.64 22.60 45.92
CA PRO A 497 14.69 21.14 45.86
C PRO A 497 13.83 20.46 46.93
N GLY A 498 13.12 19.39 46.58
CA GLY A 498 12.40 18.57 47.57
C GLY A 498 11.12 19.18 48.14
N VAL A 499 10.70 20.37 47.69
CA VAL A 499 9.57 21.11 48.25
C VAL A 499 8.46 21.28 47.21
N THR A 500 7.20 21.12 47.64
CA THR A 500 5.99 21.53 46.92
C THR A 500 5.56 22.90 47.43
N GLY A 501 5.12 23.80 46.55
CA GLY A 501 4.72 25.15 46.97
C GLY A 501 3.81 25.87 45.98
N THR A 502 3.37 27.07 46.37
CA THR A 502 2.55 27.95 45.55
C THR A 502 3.08 29.38 45.58
N PHE A 503 3.21 30.00 44.41
CA PHE A 503 3.54 31.42 44.25
C PHE A 503 2.32 32.21 43.78
N PHE A 504 2.25 33.46 44.23
CA PHE A 504 1.25 34.45 43.84
C PHE A 504 1.96 35.53 43.05
N VAL A 505 1.76 35.53 41.73
CA VAL A 505 2.54 36.31 40.78
C VAL A 505 1.68 37.41 40.17
N PRO A 506 2.06 38.69 40.28
CA PRO A 506 1.39 39.76 39.55
C PRO A 506 1.72 39.66 38.07
N PHE A 507 0.70 39.60 37.22
CA PHE A 507 0.81 39.62 35.77
C PHE A 507 0.12 40.87 35.23
N VAL A 508 0.88 41.77 34.61
CA VAL A 508 0.32 42.96 33.97
C VAL A 508 0.01 42.65 32.52
N ALA A 509 -1.27 42.70 32.17
CA ALA A 509 -1.69 42.46 30.79
C ALA A 509 -1.33 43.64 29.87
N PRO A 510 -0.96 43.36 28.61
CA PRO A 510 -0.84 44.37 27.56
C PRO A 510 -1.98 45.38 27.49
N SER A 511 -1.68 46.60 27.05
CA SER A 511 -2.67 47.68 26.90
C SER A 511 -3.54 47.54 25.64
N ILE A 512 -3.74 46.32 25.14
CA ILE A 512 -4.36 46.02 23.84
C ILE A 512 -5.61 45.17 24.10
N LEU A 513 -6.78 45.71 23.78
CA LEU A 513 -8.07 45.10 24.06
C LEU A 513 -8.41 43.97 23.09
N GLY A 514 -9.07 42.93 23.61
CA GLY A 514 -9.63 41.85 22.79
C GLY A 514 -9.32 40.45 23.30
N THR A 515 -9.65 39.45 22.49
CA THR A 515 -9.44 38.03 22.79
C THR A 515 -8.15 37.53 22.17
N TYR A 516 -7.32 36.86 22.97
CA TYR A 516 -5.99 36.41 22.56
C TYR A 516 -5.68 35.00 23.05
N LYS A 517 -4.73 34.34 22.39
CA LYS A 517 -4.07 33.14 22.92
C LYS A 517 -2.83 33.58 23.69
N LEU A 518 -2.82 33.36 25.00
CA LEU A 518 -1.65 33.56 25.85
C LEU A 518 -0.91 32.23 25.98
N THR A 519 0.29 32.14 25.42
CA THR A 519 1.21 31.01 25.65
C THR A 519 2.24 31.42 26.68
N TYR A 520 2.45 30.64 27.74
CA TYR A 520 3.44 30.92 28.78
C TYR A 520 4.19 29.66 29.24
N GLU A 521 5.41 29.81 29.75
CA GLU A 521 6.27 28.73 30.27
C GLU A 521 7.18 29.26 31.40
N LEU A 522 7.61 28.39 32.31
CA LEU A 522 8.63 28.72 33.30
C LEU A 522 10.03 28.59 32.71
N ARG A 523 10.92 29.53 33.05
CA ARG A 523 12.31 29.58 32.61
C ARG A 523 13.27 29.85 33.76
N ASP A 524 14.43 29.19 33.72
CA ASP A 524 15.64 29.54 34.47
C ASP A 524 16.55 30.35 33.54
N GLY A 525 16.56 31.68 33.70
CA GLY A 525 17.18 32.58 32.75
C GLY A 525 16.62 32.41 31.33
N THR A 526 17.43 31.91 30.40
CA THR A 526 17.03 31.65 29.01
C THR A 526 16.53 30.23 28.76
N VAL A 527 16.63 29.33 29.75
CA VAL A 527 16.31 27.89 29.60
C VAL A 527 14.89 27.63 30.05
N SER A 528 14.05 27.02 29.20
CA SER A 528 12.70 26.57 29.61
C SER A 528 12.80 25.39 30.56
N VAL A 529 12.09 25.47 31.69
CA VAL A 529 12.08 24.46 32.76
C VAL A 529 10.68 23.93 33.08
N SER A 530 9.66 24.36 32.33
CA SER A 530 8.33 23.73 32.28
C SER A 530 7.81 23.68 30.84
N GLU A 531 6.80 22.84 30.60
CA GLU A 531 6.06 22.86 29.33
C GLU A 531 5.39 24.21 29.08
N PRO A 532 5.33 24.68 27.81
CA PRO A 532 4.56 25.85 27.46
C PRO A 532 3.06 25.54 27.44
N VAL A 533 2.30 26.26 28.25
CA VAL A 533 0.84 26.17 28.33
C VAL A 533 0.23 27.28 27.51
N THR A 534 -0.85 26.99 26.77
CA THR A 534 -1.62 28.02 26.03
C THR A 534 -3.04 28.09 26.55
N ALA A 535 -3.47 29.30 26.91
CA ALA A 535 -4.83 29.60 27.35
C ALA A 535 -5.44 30.72 26.51
N THR A 536 -6.77 30.70 26.34
CA THR A 536 -7.51 31.84 25.77
C THR A 536 -7.79 32.84 26.89
N VAL A 537 -7.43 34.09 26.66
CA VAL A 537 -7.65 35.21 27.59
C VAL A 537 -8.35 36.36 26.88
N GLU A 538 -9.16 37.10 27.63
CA GLU A 538 -9.79 38.35 27.21
C GLU A 538 -9.12 39.51 27.94
N ILE A 539 -8.62 40.50 27.20
CA ILE A 539 -8.10 41.75 27.77
C ILE A 539 -9.19 42.81 27.68
N ALA A 540 -9.76 43.12 28.84
CA ALA A 540 -10.80 44.12 29.03
C ALA A 540 -10.22 45.49 29.44
N GLY A 541 -11.09 46.51 29.47
CA GLY A 541 -10.77 47.81 30.03
C GLY A 541 -10.41 47.75 31.52
N PRO A 542 -10.08 48.90 32.15
CA PRO A 542 -9.78 48.97 33.57
C PRO A 542 -10.92 48.40 34.41
N ARG A 543 -10.63 47.88 35.62
CA ARG A 543 -11.70 47.44 36.52
C ARG A 543 -12.56 48.63 36.91
N THR A 544 -13.81 48.62 36.48
CA THR A 544 -14.82 49.55 37.01
C THR A 544 -15.35 48.97 38.31
N TYR A 545 -14.86 49.45 39.45
CA TYR A 545 -15.53 49.23 40.72
C TYR A 545 -16.79 50.10 40.76
N PRO A 546 -17.96 49.61 41.24
CA PRO A 546 -19.21 50.37 41.26
C PRO A 546 -19.22 51.62 42.15
N ASP A 547 -18.09 52.02 42.73
CA ASP A 547 -18.05 52.95 43.86
C ASP A 547 -17.43 54.32 43.51
N GLU A 548 -16.90 54.51 42.29
CA GLU A 548 -16.44 55.83 41.83
C GLU A 548 -17.58 56.58 41.10
N GLY A 549 -18.55 57.08 41.86
CA GLY A 549 -19.57 57.97 41.29
C GLY A 549 -20.86 58.20 42.07
N VAL A 550 -21.01 57.72 43.30
CA VAL A 550 -22.25 57.91 44.08
C VAL A 550 -21.94 58.67 45.39
N PRO A 551 -22.73 59.71 45.77
CA PRO A 551 -22.55 60.39 47.05
C PRO A 551 -22.74 59.42 48.22
N ALA A 552 -22.00 59.64 49.31
CA ALA A 552 -22.10 58.85 50.53
C ALA A 552 -23.58 58.67 50.97
N PRO A 553 -24.02 57.44 51.31
CA PRO A 553 -25.41 57.20 51.64
C PRO A 553 -25.78 57.88 52.97
N SER A 554 -26.86 58.64 52.93
CA SER A 554 -27.55 59.19 54.10
C SER A 554 -28.06 58.07 55.01
N SER A 555 -28.02 58.32 56.32
CA SER A 555 -28.45 57.44 57.39
C SER A 555 -29.97 57.22 57.43
N GLU A 556 -30.49 56.36 56.56
CA GLU A 556 -31.80 55.73 56.77
C GLU A 556 -31.71 54.22 56.47
N LEU A 557 -31.79 53.42 57.54
CA LEU A 557 -31.92 51.97 57.47
C LEU A 557 -33.33 51.64 56.98
N GLY A 558 -33.45 51.24 55.70
CA GLY A 558 -34.70 50.86 55.07
C GLY A 558 -34.70 49.45 54.48
N VAL A 559 -35.43 48.56 55.16
CA VAL A 559 -35.99 47.25 54.78
C VAL A 559 -35.03 46.09 54.49
N VAL A 560 -35.10 45.08 55.38
CA VAL A 560 -34.49 43.75 55.25
C VAL A 560 -35.02 43.02 54.00
N PRO A 561 -34.17 42.45 53.13
CA PRO A 561 -34.64 41.71 51.96
C PRO A 561 -35.23 40.35 52.36
N SER A 562 -36.41 40.03 51.80
CA SER A 562 -37.03 38.71 51.88
C SER A 562 -36.23 37.65 51.11
N PRO A 563 -36.21 36.39 51.57
CA PRO A 563 -35.48 35.31 50.89
C PRO A 563 -36.11 34.97 49.54
N THR A 564 -35.29 34.90 48.50
CA THR A 564 -35.64 34.42 47.16
C THR A 564 -35.82 32.89 47.18
N PRO A 565 -36.82 32.31 46.50
CA PRO A 565 -37.10 30.88 46.56
C PRO A 565 -35.97 30.05 45.93
N ARG A 566 -35.68 28.90 46.56
CA ARG A 566 -34.71 27.90 46.09
C ARG A 566 -35.15 27.32 44.75
N PHE A 567 -34.17 27.15 43.86
CA PHE A 567 -34.30 26.46 42.58
C PHE A 567 -34.81 25.02 42.80
N GLU A 568 -35.98 24.67 42.25
CA GLU A 568 -36.46 23.28 42.16
C GLU A 568 -35.98 22.65 40.84
N PHE A 569 -35.48 21.42 40.89
CA PHE A 569 -35.12 20.65 39.70
C PHE A 569 -36.38 20.15 38.97
N PRO A 570 -36.40 20.14 37.63
CA PRO A 570 -37.50 19.54 36.88
C PRO A 570 -37.52 18.02 37.05
N THR A 571 -38.67 17.49 37.49
CA THR A 571 -38.96 16.06 37.54
C THR A 571 -39.19 15.53 36.13
N ILE A 572 -38.29 14.68 35.63
CA ILE A 572 -38.49 13.96 34.37
C ILE A 572 -39.37 12.74 34.64
N THR A 573 -40.61 12.76 34.14
CA THR A 573 -41.53 11.61 34.16
C THR A 573 -41.22 10.69 32.98
N ILE A 574 -40.67 9.50 33.25
CA ILE A 574 -40.48 8.45 32.23
C ILE A 574 -41.77 7.64 32.12
N PRO A 575 -42.38 7.46 30.94
CA PRO A 575 -43.54 6.58 30.77
C PRO A 575 -43.13 5.11 30.94
N LYS A 576 -43.92 4.36 31.72
CA LYS A 576 -43.77 2.91 31.93
C LYS A 576 -43.88 2.15 30.60
N PRO A 577 -42.94 1.25 30.27
CA PRO A 577 -43.22 0.15 29.36
C PRO A 577 -43.97 -0.95 30.12
N SER A 578 -45.14 -1.32 29.61
CA SER A 578 -45.89 -2.51 30.00
C SER A 578 -45.27 -3.73 29.33
N ILE A 579 -44.68 -4.65 30.12
CA ILE A 579 -44.64 -6.11 29.90
C ILE A 579 -44.24 -6.74 31.24
N GLU A 580 -45.08 -7.65 31.74
CA GLU A 580 -44.83 -8.47 32.94
C GLU A 580 -43.87 -9.62 32.62
N ILE A 581 -42.89 -9.88 33.51
CA ILE A 581 -42.17 -11.16 33.58
C ILE A 581 -42.13 -11.59 35.07
N PRO A 582 -42.47 -12.84 35.40
CA PRO A 582 -42.72 -13.27 36.78
C PRO A 582 -41.42 -13.55 37.55
N PHE A 583 -41.47 -13.26 38.85
CA PHE A 583 -40.42 -13.54 39.83
C PHE A 583 -40.20 -15.04 40.04
N LEU A 584 -38.94 -15.45 40.12
CA LEU A 584 -38.51 -16.64 40.86
C LEU A 584 -37.45 -16.23 41.88
N HIS A 585 -37.83 -16.23 43.16
CA HIS A 585 -36.91 -16.19 44.29
C HIS A 585 -36.22 -17.54 44.46
N GLY A 586 -34.89 -17.54 44.61
CA GLY A 586 -34.15 -18.77 44.90
C GLY A 586 -32.69 -18.55 45.29
N ARG A 587 -32.48 -18.24 46.58
CA ARG A 587 -31.33 -18.53 47.46
C ARG A 587 -29.90 -18.56 46.89
N SER A 588 -29.05 -17.71 47.46
CA SER A 588 -27.58 -17.81 47.45
C SER A 588 -27.07 -19.10 48.11
N PRO A 589 -26.07 -19.79 47.51
CA PRO A 589 -25.20 -20.70 48.24
C PRO A 589 -23.83 -20.07 48.54
N LYS A 590 -23.36 -20.32 49.76
CA LYS A 590 -22.04 -20.00 50.33
C LYS A 590 -20.87 -20.69 49.60
N PRO A 591 -19.63 -20.20 49.79
CA PRO A 591 -18.44 -20.76 49.15
C PRO A 591 -17.94 -22.03 49.86
N SER A 592 -17.35 -22.96 49.12
CA SER A 592 -16.40 -23.92 49.68
C SER A 592 -15.42 -24.49 48.65
N ALA A 593 -14.14 -24.33 49.02
CA ALA A 593 -12.93 -25.12 48.79
C ALA A 593 -12.59 -25.69 47.40
N ALA A 594 -11.39 -25.32 46.94
CA ALA A 594 -10.58 -26.01 45.94
C ALA A 594 -10.28 -27.48 46.34
N PRO A 595 -9.86 -28.35 45.42
CA PRO A 595 -8.65 -28.21 44.59
C PRO A 595 -8.89 -27.87 43.13
#